data_AF-T0VDF9-F1
#
_entry.id   AF-T0VDF9-F1
#
_cell.length_a   1.000
_cell.length_b   1.000
_cell.length_c   1.000
_cell.angle_alpha   90.00
_cell.angle_beta   90.00
_cell.angle_gamma   90.00
#
_symmetry.space_group_name_H-M   'P 1'
#
loop_
_entity.id
_entity.type
_entity.pdbx_description
1 polymer ?
#
loop_
_entity_poly.entity_id
_entity_poly.type
_entity_poly.pdbx_seq_one_letter_code
_entity_poly.pdbx_strand_id
1 'polypeptide(L)' 'MVQKKAQELIQKAIEMEASDIYLIASGNLYKIYIRQQLGRTLIEELNQEIGLPELLVDYLAMT' A
#
# COMPACT_ATOMS: atom_id res chain seq x y z
N MET A 1 5.47 11.42 -8.97
CA MET A 1 4.06 10.96 -9.02
C MET A 1 3.79 9.73 -8.15
N VAL A 2 4.79 8.85 -7.97
CA VAL A 2 4.72 7.61 -7.17
C VAL A 2 4.77 7.85 -5.65
N GLN A 3 5.64 8.75 -5.17
CA GLN A 3 5.75 9.11 -3.74
C GLN A 3 4.44 9.62 -3.12
N LYS A 4 3.64 10.37 -3.90
CA LYS A 4 2.34 10.88 -3.45
C LYS A 4 1.38 9.74 -3.10
N LYS A 5 1.40 8.65 -3.88
CA LYS A 5 0.52 7.50 -3.67
C LYS A 5 0.93 6.69 -2.44
N ALA A 6 2.23 6.52 -2.18
CA ALA A 6 2.72 5.90 -0.94
C ALA A 6 2.28 6.70 0.28
N GLN A 7 2.42 8.02 0.24
CA GLN A 7 1.99 8.91 1.31
C GLN A 7 0.48 8.81 1.56
N GLU A 8 -0.34 8.80 0.51
CA GLU A 8 -1.79 8.59 0.61
C GLU A 8 -2.14 7.25 1.28
N LEU A 9 -1.43 6.17 0.94
CA LEU A 9 -1.65 4.84 1.52
C LEU A 9 -1.23 4.77 2.99
N ILE A 10 -0.08 5.36 3.34
CA ILE A 10 0.40 5.44 4.73
C ILE A 10 -0.56 6.28 5.56
N GLN A 11 -0.96 7.45 5.05
CA GLN A 11 -1.92 8.33 5.73
C GLN A 11 -3.25 7.61 5.98
N LYS A 12 -3.78 6.90 4.96
CA LYS A 12 -5.00 6.09 5.10
C LYS A 12 -4.83 4.96 6.14
N ALA A 13 -3.66 4.31 6.18
CA ALA A 13 -3.37 3.29 7.17
C ALA A 13 -3.36 3.86 8.60
N ILE A 14 -2.80 5.06 8.80
CA ILE A 14 -2.80 5.77 10.08
C ILE A 14 -4.23 6.14 10.49
N GLU A 15 -5.01 6.74 9.59
CA GLU A 15 -6.41 7.11 9.84
C GLU A 15 -7.29 5.91 10.18
N MET A 16 -6.95 4.75 9.64
CA MET A 16 -7.63 3.49 9.91
C MET A 16 -7.01 2.71 11.08
N GLU A 17 -6.08 3.28 11.84
CA GLU A 17 -5.40 2.62 12.96
C GLU A 17 -4.83 1.24 12.58
N ALA A 18 -4.30 1.14 11.36
CA ALA A 18 -3.76 -0.10 10.83
C ALA A 18 -2.41 -0.43 11.49
N SER A 19 -2.24 -1.70 11.84
CA SER A 19 -0.99 -2.27 12.32
C SER A 19 -0.02 -2.63 11.19
N ASP A 20 -0.55 -3.03 10.03
CA ASP A 20 0.24 -3.47 8.88
C ASP A 20 -0.43 -3.04 7.56
N ILE A 21 0.39 -2.80 6.52
CA ILE A 21 -0.05 -2.65 5.14
C ILE A 21 0.52 -3.83 4.34
N TYR A 22 -0.35 -4.54 3.61
CA TYR A 22 0.04 -5.63 2.72
C TYR A 22 -0.18 -5.24 1.27
N LEU A 23 0.80 -5.56 0.44
CA LEU A 23 0.70 -5.44 -1.00
C LEU A 23 0.86 -6.82 -1.63
N ILE A 24 -0.19 -7.30 -2.30
CA ILE A 24 -0.23 -8.66 -2.87
C ILE A 24 -0.41 -8.58 -4.38
N ALA A 25 0.55 -9.10 -5.14
CA ALA A 25 0.40 -9.26 -6.58
C ALA A 25 -0.67 -10.33 -6.89
N SER A 26 -1.61 -10.01 -7.78
CA SER A 26 -2.71 -10.87 -8.17
C SER A 26 -3.04 -10.68 -9.66
N GLY A 27 -2.48 -11.54 -10.51
CA GLY A 27 -2.62 -11.40 -11.96
C GLY A 27 -1.98 -10.10 -12.43
N ASN A 28 -2.74 -9.25 -13.13
CA ASN A 28 -2.30 -7.94 -13.62
C ASN A 28 -2.53 -6.80 -12.61
N LEU A 29 -2.91 -7.11 -11.37
CA LEU A 29 -3.20 -6.13 -10.34
C LEU A 29 -2.32 -6.34 -9.11
N TYR A 30 -2.22 -5.30 -8.30
CA TYR A 30 -1.78 -5.35 -6.92
C TYR A 30 -2.97 -5.05 -6.01
N LYS A 31 -3.21 -5.92 -5.04
CA LYS A 31 -4.24 -5.74 -4.02
C LYS A 31 -3.62 -5.21 -2.75
N ILE A 32 -4.12 -4.08 -2.26
CA ILE A 32 -3.63 -3.45 -1.04
C ILE A 32 -4.59 -3.74 0.09
N TYR A 33 -4.09 -4.42 1.12
CA TYR A 33 -4.82 -4.68 2.34
C TYR A 33 -4.21 -3.88 3.48
N ILE A 34 -5.04 -3.48 4.43
CA ILE A 34 -4.57 -3.04 5.75
C ILE A 34 -5.02 -4.05 6.80
N ARG A 35 -4.23 -4.23 7.84
CA ARG A 35 -4.62 -5.06 8.99
C ARG A 35 -4.90 -4.20 10.20
N GLN A 36 -6.08 -4.40 10.75
CA GLN A 36 -6.50 -3.90 12.05
C GLN A 36 -6.58 -5.08 13.04
N GLN A 37 -6.88 -4.80 14.31
CA GLN A 37 -6.94 -5.83 15.37
C GLN A 37 -7.81 -7.04 15.00
N LEU A 38 -8.88 -6.84 14.20
CA LEU A 38 -9.87 -7.86 13.88
C LEU A 38 -9.67 -8.56 12.52
N GLY A 39 -8.67 -8.16 11.72
CA GLY A 39 -8.41 -8.82 10.43
C GLY A 39 -7.84 -7.90 9.35
N ARG A 40 -7.89 -8.40 8.11
CA ARG A 40 -7.41 -7.70 6.91
C ARG A 40 -8.59 -7.15 6.11
N THR A 41 -8.47 -5.90 5.70
CA THR A 41 -9.45 -5.21 4.86
C THR A 41 -8.79 -4.81 3.54
N LEU A 42 -9.37 -5.21 2.40
CA LEU A 42 -8.94 -4.74 1.09
C LEU A 42 -9.32 -3.25 0.96
N ILE A 43 -8.36 -2.39 0.66
CA ILE A 43 -8.59 -0.95 0.56
C ILE A 43 -8.41 -0.39 -0.85
N GLU A 44 -7.71 -1.11 -1.72
CA GLU A 44 -7.47 -0.68 -3.10
C GLU A 44 -6.98 -1.83 -3.99
N GLU A 45 -7.26 -1.74 -5.28
CA GLU A 45 -6.64 -2.55 -6.34
C GLU A 45 -5.95 -1.62 -7.34
N LEU A 46 -4.66 -1.83 -7.57
CA LEU A 46 -3.84 -1.04 -8.49
C LEU A 46 -3.44 -1.88 -9.69
N ASN A 47 -3.54 -1.32 -10.90
CA ASN A 47 -3.08 -2.01 -12.10
C ASN A 47 -1.54 -2.04 -12.13
N GLN A 48 -0.94 -3.18 -12.50
CA GLN A 48 0.50 -3.37 -12.56
C GLN A 48 1.21 -2.43 -13.54
N GLU A 49 0.50 -1.94 -14.56
CA GLU A 49 1.00 -0.92 -15.48
C GLU A 49 1.35 0.40 -14.75
N ILE A 50 0.71 0.64 -13.60
CA ILE A 50 1.04 1.73 -12.68
C ILE A 50 2.11 1.16 -11.73
N GLY A 51 3.35 1.14 -12.22
CA GLY A 51 4.51 0.51 -11.58
C GLY A 51 4.60 0.75 -10.07
N LEU A 52 4.39 -0.32 -9.32
CA LEU A 52 4.62 -0.41 -7.88
C LEU A 52 6.08 -0.64 -7.42
N PRO A 53 7.07 -1.00 -8.26
CA PRO A 53 8.44 -1.19 -7.77
C PRO A 53 9.08 0.06 -7.13
N GLU A 54 8.65 1.28 -7.48
CA GLU A 54 9.18 2.53 -6.90
C GLU A 54 8.40 3.03 -5.67
N LEU A 55 7.26 2.40 -5.33
CA LEU A 55 6.34 2.89 -4.28
C LEU A 55 6.83 2.60 -2.85
N LEU A 56 7.73 1.62 -2.66
CA LEU A 56 8.17 1.18 -1.33
C LEU A 56 9.69 1.20 -1.12
N VAL A 57 10.49 1.16 -2.19
CA VAL A 57 11.95 1.03 -2.07
C VAL A 57 12.61 2.36 -1.65
N ASP A 58 12.08 3.51 -2.08
CA ASP A 58 12.70 4.81 -1.79
C ASP A 58 12.32 5.38 -0.41
N TYR A 59 11.15 5.05 0.15
CA TYR A 59 10.74 5.58 1.45
C TYR A 59 11.52 4.95 2.61
N LEU A 60 11.88 3.68 2.49
CA LEU A 60 12.69 2.96 3.50
C LEU A 60 14.19 3.23 3.37
N ALA A 61 14.64 3.82 2.26
CA ALA A 61 16.05 4.20 2.06
C ALA A 61 16.38 5.61 2.57
N MET A 62 15.38 6.39 3.00
CA MET A 62 15.54 7.76 3.52
C MET A 62 15.37 7.88 5.05
N THR A 63 15.26 6.77 5.77
CA THR A 63 15.30 6.67 7.25
C THR A 63 16.53 5.91 7.69
#